data_AF-A0A0H2R2E5-F1
#
_entry.id   AF-A0A0H2R2E5-F1
#
_cell.length_a   1.000
_cell.length_b   1.000
_cell.length_c   1.000
_cell.angle_alpha   90.00
_cell.angle_beta   90.00
_cell.angle_gamma   90.00
#
_symmetry.space_group_name_H-M   'P 1'
#
loop_
_entity.id
_entity.type
_entity.pdbx_description
1 polymer ?
#
loop_
_entity_poly.entity_id
_entity_poly.type
_entity_poly.pdbx_seq_one_letter_code
_entity_poly.pdbx_strand_id
1 'polypeptide(L)'
;MTPFTEHRTSSNQRSLLRIAKTFTFTLAIVVSGKILQGYLKHRYVSSELNGQLSCSRSRRGSVNNRNFEERRKVLDRSSVEIAAFPALLPDLYKILRTLSQDSPVIPEVLASPSLLLIPASWRKQLILYASSTAILHSFRKSGLNKHAPHLWTVYVLGNAWLLWTFVFHSEAFPKAYTKVIISNSTHYVPQRMTNRQISDVLTTPSRIIRSDNGAVYHHNSQCATLHPNEPSCLKNCIRSCSYGSARIGRWIGAVIALSLIITHKKRARLRAAPLSVFKEWLISSTRGTAFIAGSITSAWALNCASQRVSFADKFPHLRWLWIGSTASLWILALPRKRRDEVAFYVARQAALSTWNTWRLQGGGYIPYGDVILFGLSWAQLFSLRKSGEEITGVVGIALRAVEQA
;
A
#
# COMPACT_ATOMS: atom_id res chain seq x y z
N MET A 1 -14.43 32.87 46.07
CA MET A 1 -14.49 31.40 45.89
C MET A 1 -15.79 31.07 45.19
N THR A 2 -15.75 30.86 43.88
CA THR A 2 -16.91 30.53 43.04
C THR A 2 -16.77 29.07 42.59
N PRO A 3 -17.82 28.24 42.68
CA PRO A 3 -17.73 26.84 42.30
C PRO A 3 -17.70 26.70 40.78
N PHE A 4 -16.74 25.92 40.31
CA PHE A 4 -16.53 25.55 38.91
C PHE A 4 -17.68 24.65 38.45
N THR A 5 -18.42 25.08 37.44
CA THR A 5 -19.51 24.32 36.81
C THR A 5 -18.94 23.19 35.96
N GLU A 6 -19.12 21.96 36.42
CA GLU A 6 -18.73 20.74 35.72
C GLU A 6 -19.65 20.50 34.52
N HIS A 7 -19.12 20.73 33.32
CA HIS A 7 -19.87 20.77 32.07
C HIS A 7 -20.30 19.38 31.57
N ARG A 8 -21.60 19.30 31.26
CA ARG A 8 -22.42 18.20 30.73
C ARG A 8 -21.97 17.63 29.34
N THR A 9 -20.70 17.27 29.16
CA THR A 9 -20.12 16.83 27.86
C THR A 9 -20.13 15.31 27.61
N SER A 10 -20.55 14.50 28.58
CA SER A 10 -20.32 13.04 28.53
C SER A 10 -21.25 12.26 27.58
N SER A 11 -22.44 12.79 27.25
CA SER A 11 -23.43 12.07 26.43
C SER A 11 -23.06 12.06 24.95
N ASN A 12 -22.79 13.23 24.36
CA ASN A 12 -22.47 13.36 22.93
C ASN A 12 -21.14 12.69 22.56
N GLN A 13 -20.17 12.70 23.48
CA GLN A 13 -18.88 12.05 23.28
C GLN A 13 -18.99 10.51 23.25
N ARG A 14 -19.90 9.93 24.06
CA ARG A 14 -20.21 8.49 24.04
C ARG A 14 -20.93 8.07 22.77
N SER A 15 -21.80 8.92 22.23
CA SER A 15 -22.51 8.68 20.97
C SER A 15 -21.56 8.69 19.76
N LEU A 16 -20.67 9.68 19.67
CA LEU A 16 -19.65 9.74 18.61
C LEU A 16 -18.64 8.58 18.70
N LEU A 17 -18.24 8.18 19.91
CA LEU A 17 -17.36 7.03 20.10
C LEU A 17 -18.04 5.71 19.70
N ARG A 18 -19.36 5.58 19.95
CA ARG A 18 -20.15 4.44 19.46
C ARG A 18 -20.20 4.43 17.94
N ILE A 19 -20.52 5.56 17.30
CA ILE A 19 -20.56 5.65 15.83
C ILE A 19 -19.19 5.34 15.22
N ALA A 20 -18.10 5.88 15.76
CA ALA A 20 -16.75 5.61 15.27
C ALA A 20 -16.32 4.15 15.43
N LYS A 21 -16.63 3.51 16.57
CA LYS A 21 -16.40 2.07 16.81
C LYS A 21 -17.23 1.20 15.87
N THR A 22 -18.50 1.56 15.66
CA THR A 22 -19.37 0.83 14.73
C THR A 22 -18.83 0.96 13.32
N PHE A 23 -18.45 2.17 12.88
CA PHE A 23 -17.89 2.40 11.56
C PHE A 23 -16.57 1.67 11.30
N THR A 24 -15.63 1.67 12.27
CA THR A 24 -14.36 0.93 12.13
C THR A 24 -14.55 -0.58 12.15
N PHE A 25 -15.46 -1.09 12.99
CA PHE A 25 -15.80 -2.51 13.03
C PHE A 25 -16.53 -2.96 11.76
N THR A 26 -17.48 -2.18 11.27
CA THR A 26 -18.17 -2.42 9.99
C THR A 26 -17.19 -2.35 8.82
N LEU A 27 -16.26 -1.39 8.80
CA LEU A 27 -15.23 -1.33 7.75
C LEU A 27 -14.31 -2.55 7.81
N ALA A 28 -13.89 -2.99 9.00
CA ALA A 28 -13.06 -4.18 9.16
C ALA A 28 -13.81 -5.47 8.76
N ILE A 29 -15.09 -5.62 9.11
CA ILE A 29 -15.94 -6.77 8.73
C ILE A 29 -16.26 -6.73 7.24
N VAL A 30 -16.56 -5.57 6.66
CA VAL A 30 -16.85 -5.45 5.23
C VAL A 30 -15.59 -5.74 4.43
N VAL A 31 -14.43 -5.24 4.84
CA VAL A 31 -13.15 -5.55 4.18
C VAL A 31 -12.84 -7.05 4.32
N SER A 32 -12.94 -7.63 5.52
CA SER A 32 -12.63 -9.05 5.75
C SER A 32 -13.64 -10.00 5.08
N GLY A 33 -14.93 -9.66 5.18
CA GLY A 33 -16.05 -10.40 4.59
C GLY A 33 -16.09 -10.29 3.08
N LYS A 34 -15.68 -9.17 2.48
CA LYS A 34 -15.56 -9.03 1.02
C LYS A 34 -14.29 -9.69 0.48
N ILE A 35 -13.20 -9.73 1.25
CA ILE A 35 -12.04 -10.57 0.93
C ILE A 35 -12.45 -12.05 0.91
N LEU A 36 -13.23 -12.50 1.91
CA LEU A 36 -13.73 -13.86 1.97
C LEU A 36 -14.77 -14.16 0.87
N GLN A 37 -15.68 -13.22 0.59
CA GLN A 37 -16.69 -13.36 -0.47
C GLN A 37 -16.04 -13.33 -1.87
N GLY A 38 -15.01 -12.51 -2.08
CA GLY A 38 -14.19 -12.51 -3.29
C GLY A 38 -13.45 -13.83 -3.47
N TYR A 39 -12.90 -14.38 -2.38
CA TYR A 39 -12.26 -15.71 -2.37
C TYR A 39 -13.24 -16.83 -2.73
N LEU A 40 -14.45 -16.81 -2.17
CA LEU A 40 -15.48 -17.83 -2.42
C LEU A 40 -16.09 -17.71 -3.83
N LYS A 41 -16.38 -16.49 -4.30
CA LYS A 41 -16.94 -16.26 -5.64
C LYS A 41 -15.93 -16.59 -6.75
N HIS A 42 -14.64 -16.35 -6.52
CA HIS A 42 -13.58 -16.72 -7.46
C HIS A 42 -13.36 -18.24 -7.53
N ARG A 43 -13.56 -18.98 -6.42
CA ARG A 43 -13.52 -20.45 -6.42
C ARG A 43 -14.58 -21.07 -7.32
N TYR A 44 -15.75 -20.45 -7.40
CA TYR A 44 -16.87 -20.91 -8.23
C TYR A 44 -16.60 -20.66 -9.73
N VAL A 45 -16.15 -19.45 -10.09
CA VAL A 45 -15.87 -19.07 -11.49
C VAL A 45 -14.61 -19.74 -12.05
N SER A 46 -13.59 -19.98 -11.22
CA SER A 46 -12.37 -20.67 -11.67
C SER A 46 -12.56 -22.16 -11.92
N SER A 47 -13.65 -22.76 -11.43
CA SER A 47 -14.06 -24.13 -11.74
C SER A 47 -14.63 -24.23 -13.18
N GLU A 48 -15.36 -23.21 -13.63
CA GLU A 48 -15.93 -23.13 -14.99
C GLU A 48 -14.88 -22.80 -16.07
N LEU A 49 -13.93 -21.90 -15.77
CA LEU A 49 -12.93 -21.45 -16.76
C LEU A 49 -11.81 -22.46 -17.04
N ASN A 50 -11.55 -23.41 -16.13
CA ASN A 50 -10.58 -24.48 -16.36
C ASN A 50 -11.06 -25.52 -17.40
N GLY A 51 -12.36 -25.54 -17.73
CA GLY A 51 -12.90 -26.40 -18.79
C GLY A 51 -12.68 -25.88 -20.22
N GLN A 52 -12.42 -24.58 -20.42
CA GLN A 52 -12.42 -23.96 -21.76
C GLN A 52 -11.06 -23.50 -22.28
N LEU A 53 -9.99 -23.52 -21.47
CA LEU A 53 -8.71 -22.88 -21.82
C LEU A 53 -7.72 -23.75 -22.63
N SER A 54 -8.11 -24.93 -23.12
CA SER A 54 -7.19 -25.83 -23.83
C SER A 54 -7.01 -25.57 -25.33
N CYS A 55 -7.72 -24.64 -26.01
CA CYS A 55 -7.70 -24.63 -27.48
C CYS A 55 -7.50 -23.28 -28.22
N SER A 56 -7.06 -22.17 -27.61
CA SER A 56 -6.98 -20.90 -28.39
C SER A 56 -5.91 -19.91 -27.93
N ARG A 57 -4.65 -20.11 -28.33
CA ARG A 57 -3.53 -19.22 -27.94
C ARG A 57 -2.56 -18.98 -29.11
N SER A 58 -2.95 -18.14 -30.08
CA SER A 58 -1.97 -17.58 -31.05
C SER A 58 -2.28 -16.19 -31.63
N ARG A 59 -3.52 -15.66 -31.58
CA ARG A 59 -3.87 -14.32 -32.16
C ARG A 59 -4.30 -13.24 -31.15
N ARG A 60 -3.62 -13.08 -30.01
CA ARG A 60 -4.11 -12.28 -28.85
C ARG A 60 -3.24 -11.06 -28.45
N GLY A 61 -2.54 -10.43 -29.40
CA GLY A 61 -1.67 -9.27 -29.13
C GLY A 61 -2.37 -7.90 -29.16
N SER A 62 -3.17 -7.62 -30.21
CA SER A 62 -3.74 -6.27 -30.45
C SER A 62 -5.05 -6.00 -29.68
N VAL A 63 -5.95 -6.99 -29.59
CA VAL A 63 -7.25 -6.87 -28.89
C VAL A 63 -7.08 -6.62 -27.38
N ASN A 64 -5.95 -7.01 -26.82
CA ASN A 64 -5.72 -7.03 -25.38
C ASN A 64 -5.29 -5.66 -24.81
N ASN A 65 -4.73 -4.77 -25.64
CA ASN A 65 -4.34 -3.43 -25.20
C ASN A 65 -5.54 -2.49 -25.08
N ARG A 66 -6.56 -2.62 -25.94
CA ARG A 66 -7.78 -1.79 -25.86
C ARG A 66 -8.55 -2.06 -24.56
N ASN A 67 -8.78 -3.33 -24.22
CA ASN A 67 -9.46 -3.72 -22.97
C ASN A 67 -8.72 -3.22 -21.72
N PHE A 68 -7.39 -3.15 -21.80
CA PHE A 68 -6.56 -2.67 -20.69
C PHE A 68 -6.63 -1.15 -20.51
N GLU A 69 -6.62 -0.41 -21.60
CA GLU A 69 -6.80 1.05 -21.57
C GLU A 69 -8.22 1.42 -21.12
N GLU A 70 -9.22 0.63 -21.51
CA GLU A 70 -10.59 0.76 -21.04
C GLU A 70 -10.73 0.49 -19.54
N ARG A 71 -10.08 -0.57 -19.02
CA ARG A 71 -10.00 -0.83 -17.57
C ARG A 71 -9.32 0.29 -16.80
N ARG A 72 -8.30 0.94 -17.36
CA ARG A 72 -7.71 2.14 -16.75
C ARG A 72 -8.68 3.31 -16.71
N LYS A 73 -9.46 3.54 -17.78
CA LYS A 73 -10.48 4.59 -17.80
C LYS A 73 -11.48 4.43 -16.65
N VAL A 74 -11.79 3.19 -16.24
CA VAL A 74 -12.65 2.92 -15.06
C VAL A 74 -12.05 3.44 -13.75
N LEU A 75 -10.72 3.44 -13.61
CA LEU A 75 -10.01 3.93 -12.42
C LEU A 75 -9.85 5.46 -12.39
N ASP A 76 -9.91 6.11 -13.56
CA ASP A 76 -9.72 7.55 -13.73
C ASP A 76 -11.03 8.35 -13.91
N ARG A 77 -12.19 7.67 -14.06
CA ARG A 77 -13.52 8.29 -14.20
C ARG A 77 -13.87 9.32 -13.12
N SER A 78 -13.27 9.24 -11.92
CA SER A 78 -13.44 10.23 -10.84
C SER A 78 -12.99 11.65 -11.17
N SER A 79 -12.33 11.85 -12.31
CA SER A 79 -11.73 13.14 -12.71
C SER A 79 -12.62 13.95 -13.66
N VAL A 80 -13.64 13.34 -14.28
CA VAL A 80 -14.43 13.97 -15.35
C VAL A 80 -15.75 14.56 -14.84
N GLU A 81 -16.26 14.11 -13.69
CA GLU A 81 -17.51 14.63 -13.10
C GLU A 81 -17.32 15.89 -12.23
N ILE A 82 -16.15 16.52 -12.26
CA ILE A 82 -15.83 17.73 -11.46
C ILE A 82 -16.85 18.87 -11.67
N ALA A 83 -17.53 18.90 -12.82
CA ALA A 83 -18.53 19.91 -13.16
C ALA A 83 -19.89 19.75 -12.42
N ALA A 84 -20.22 18.57 -11.89
CA ALA A 84 -21.54 18.32 -11.26
C ALA A 84 -21.54 18.49 -9.72
N PHE A 85 -20.38 18.66 -9.10
CA PHE A 85 -20.28 18.81 -7.65
C PHE A 85 -20.96 20.08 -7.08
N PRO A 86 -20.85 21.27 -7.73
CA PRO A 86 -21.57 22.46 -7.26
C PRO A 86 -23.09 22.26 -7.20
N ALA A 87 -23.65 21.40 -8.06
CA ALA A 87 -25.08 21.11 -8.09
C ALA A 87 -25.55 20.19 -6.95
N LEU A 88 -24.68 19.35 -6.38
CA LEU A 88 -25.02 18.43 -5.29
C LEU A 88 -24.73 18.99 -3.89
N LEU A 89 -23.98 20.08 -3.82
CA LEU A 89 -23.61 20.79 -2.59
C LEU A 89 -24.81 21.19 -1.72
N PRO A 90 -25.95 21.66 -2.27
CA PRO A 90 -27.12 22.07 -1.47
C PRO A 90 -27.78 20.91 -0.71
N ASP A 91 -27.91 19.74 -1.34
CA ASP A 91 -28.56 18.58 -0.72
C ASP A 91 -27.66 17.91 0.31
N LEU A 92 -26.36 17.83 0.03
CA LEU A 92 -25.35 17.43 1.01
C LEU A 92 -25.32 18.37 2.21
N TYR A 93 -25.41 19.68 1.98
CA TYR A 93 -25.48 20.69 3.04
C TYR A 93 -26.72 20.50 3.93
N LYS A 94 -27.89 20.24 3.36
CA LYS A 94 -29.12 19.95 4.12
C LYS A 94 -28.94 18.73 5.03
N ILE A 95 -28.41 17.63 4.50
CA ILE A 95 -28.17 16.39 5.26
C ILE A 95 -27.16 16.63 6.39
N LEU A 96 -26.03 17.29 6.09
CA LEU A 96 -24.99 17.59 7.07
C LEU A 96 -25.49 18.52 8.17
N ARG A 97 -26.32 19.52 7.83
CA ARG A 97 -26.96 20.44 8.79
C ARG A 97 -27.95 19.72 9.69
N THR A 98 -28.73 18.76 9.18
CA THR A 98 -29.65 17.96 10.00
C THR A 98 -28.92 17.00 10.95
N LEU A 99 -27.73 16.52 10.58
CA LEU A 99 -26.94 15.58 11.39
C LEU A 99 -26.12 16.26 12.50
N SER A 100 -25.99 17.59 12.51
CA SER A 100 -25.08 18.28 13.43
C SER A 100 -25.39 19.76 13.62
N GLN A 101 -26.40 20.09 14.43
CA GLN A 101 -26.67 21.49 14.79
C GLN A 101 -25.54 22.16 15.61
N ASP A 102 -24.73 21.39 16.35
CA ASP A 102 -23.67 21.92 17.24
C ASP A 102 -22.25 21.39 16.94
N SER A 103 -22.05 20.66 15.83
CA SER A 103 -20.77 19.96 15.61
C SER A 103 -19.79 20.79 14.77
N PRO A 104 -18.51 20.90 15.22
CA PRO A 104 -17.42 21.50 14.44
C PRO A 104 -16.93 20.54 13.34
N VAL A 105 -17.87 19.99 12.58
CA VAL A 105 -17.65 19.03 11.50
C VAL A 105 -18.18 19.62 10.19
N ILE A 106 -19.19 20.49 10.26
CA ILE A 106 -19.83 21.10 9.10
C ILE A 106 -18.86 22.00 8.31
N PRO A 107 -18.18 23.01 8.89
CA PRO A 107 -17.33 23.89 8.09
C PRO A 107 -16.15 23.13 7.47
N GLU A 108 -15.61 22.12 8.14
CA GLU A 108 -14.50 21.28 7.67
C GLU A 108 -14.92 20.39 6.49
N VAL A 109 -16.11 19.78 6.57
CA VAL A 109 -16.67 19.01 5.45
C VAL A 109 -17.04 19.94 4.29
N LEU A 110 -17.50 21.16 4.56
CA LEU A 110 -17.82 22.15 3.53
C LEU A 110 -16.59 22.77 2.87
N ALA A 111 -15.42 22.73 3.52
CA ALA A 111 -14.15 23.13 2.91
C ALA A 111 -13.53 22.02 2.04
N SER A 112 -13.93 20.75 2.23
CA SER A 112 -13.44 19.61 1.47
C SER A 112 -13.59 19.68 -0.07
N PRO A 113 -14.57 20.40 -0.66
CA PRO A 113 -14.68 20.57 -2.10
C PRO A 113 -13.49 21.31 -2.74
N SER A 114 -12.77 22.12 -1.95
CA SER A 114 -11.52 22.74 -2.42
C SER A 114 -10.49 21.71 -2.89
N LEU A 115 -10.58 20.47 -2.40
CA LEU A 115 -9.77 19.36 -2.85
C LEU A 115 -9.93 19.11 -4.36
N LEU A 116 -11.07 19.46 -4.97
CA LEU A 116 -11.30 19.31 -6.42
C LEU A 116 -10.36 20.16 -7.28
N LEU A 117 -9.82 21.25 -6.73
CA LEU A 117 -8.79 22.08 -7.38
C LEU A 117 -7.44 21.35 -7.51
N ILE A 118 -7.24 20.30 -6.72
CA ILE A 118 -6.00 19.53 -6.69
C ILE A 118 -6.09 18.39 -7.74
N PRO A 119 -5.01 18.08 -8.48
CA PRO A 119 -5.00 16.97 -9.42
C PRO A 119 -5.38 15.63 -8.76
N ALA A 120 -6.16 14.80 -9.46
CA ALA A 120 -6.72 13.56 -8.90
C ALA A 120 -5.68 12.59 -8.29
N SER A 121 -4.46 12.56 -8.84
CA SER A 121 -3.34 11.76 -8.31
C SER A 121 -2.94 12.20 -6.90
N TRP A 122 -2.88 13.51 -6.66
CA TRP A 122 -2.56 14.11 -5.37
C TRP A 122 -3.72 14.00 -4.40
N ARG A 123 -4.98 14.17 -4.87
CA ARG A 123 -6.18 13.96 -4.03
C ARG A 123 -6.19 12.60 -3.38
N LYS A 124 -5.99 11.53 -4.17
CA LYS A 124 -5.95 10.14 -3.67
C LYS A 124 -4.91 9.98 -2.55
N GLN A 125 -3.73 10.57 -2.69
CA GLN A 125 -2.71 10.53 -1.63
C GLN A 125 -3.16 11.31 -0.39
N LEU A 126 -3.65 12.54 -0.54
CA LEU A 126 -4.12 13.36 0.59
C LEU A 126 -5.21 12.64 1.40
N ILE A 127 -6.17 12.02 0.72
CA ILE A 127 -7.24 11.25 1.35
C ILE A 127 -6.69 10.05 2.12
N LEU A 128 -5.80 9.26 1.50
CA LEU A 128 -5.18 8.12 2.17
C LEU A 128 -4.36 8.57 3.39
N TYR A 129 -3.68 9.71 3.29
CA TYR A 129 -2.94 10.29 4.42
C TYR A 129 -3.88 10.76 5.53
N ALA A 130 -4.90 11.56 5.23
CA ALA A 130 -5.86 12.07 6.21
C ALA A 130 -6.62 10.92 6.90
N SER A 131 -7.21 10.02 6.12
CA SER A 131 -7.99 8.88 6.63
C SER A 131 -7.16 7.94 7.50
N SER A 132 -5.97 7.53 7.04
CA SER A 132 -5.09 6.66 7.85
C SER A 132 -4.64 7.34 9.14
N THR A 133 -4.40 8.65 9.14
CA THR A 133 -4.01 9.41 10.33
C THR A 133 -5.19 9.52 11.30
N ALA A 134 -6.39 9.81 10.79
CA ALA A 134 -7.63 9.88 11.57
C ALA A 134 -7.93 8.55 12.25
N ILE A 135 -7.82 7.44 11.50
CA ILE A 135 -8.02 6.08 12.02
C ILE A 135 -6.97 5.76 13.08
N LEU A 136 -5.70 6.06 12.83
CA LEU A 136 -4.61 5.77 13.77
C LEU A 136 -4.81 6.47 15.12
N HIS A 137 -5.06 7.78 15.11
CA HIS A 137 -5.24 8.52 16.36
C HIS A 137 -6.55 8.14 17.06
N SER A 138 -7.62 7.89 16.31
CA SER A 138 -8.86 7.34 16.88
C SER A 138 -8.62 5.99 17.55
N PHE A 139 -7.82 5.13 16.91
CA PHE A 139 -7.47 3.82 17.43
C PHE A 139 -6.61 3.92 18.70
N ARG A 140 -5.60 4.81 18.71
CA ARG A 140 -4.76 5.07 19.90
C ARG A 140 -5.57 5.59 21.08
N LYS A 141 -6.51 6.49 20.83
CA LYS A 141 -7.41 7.06 21.85
C LYS A 141 -8.40 6.05 22.42
N SER A 142 -8.87 5.09 21.61
CA SER A 142 -9.94 4.17 22.02
C SER A 142 -9.54 3.07 23.02
N GLY A 143 -8.28 3.04 23.46
CA GLY A 143 -7.74 2.01 24.38
C GLY A 143 -7.50 0.65 23.73
N LEU A 144 -8.00 0.43 22.50
CA LEU A 144 -7.79 -0.79 21.70
C LEU A 144 -6.31 -1.03 21.36
N ASN A 145 -5.47 -0.01 21.49
CA ASN A 145 -4.03 -0.10 21.30
C ASN A 145 -3.35 -1.18 22.16
N LYS A 146 -3.92 -1.53 23.33
CA LYS A 146 -3.34 -2.56 24.22
C LYS A 146 -3.32 -3.97 23.60
N HIS A 147 -4.28 -4.28 22.73
CA HIS A 147 -4.41 -5.58 22.07
C HIS A 147 -4.03 -5.53 20.59
N ALA A 148 -3.58 -4.37 20.13
CA ALA A 148 -3.26 -4.17 18.73
C ALA A 148 -2.01 -4.98 18.37
N PRO A 149 -2.00 -5.68 17.24
CA PRO A 149 -0.77 -6.26 16.76
C PRO A 149 0.20 -5.13 16.44
N HIS A 150 1.50 -5.39 16.64
CA HIS A 150 2.52 -4.38 16.34
C HIS A 150 2.42 -3.90 14.90
N LEU A 151 2.70 -2.61 14.64
CA LEU A 151 2.58 -2.01 13.31
C LEU A 151 3.41 -2.71 12.22
N TRP A 152 4.50 -3.38 12.59
CA TRP A 152 5.26 -4.18 11.63
C TRP A 152 4.45 -5.36 11.05
N THR A 153 3.44 -5.87 11.76
CA THR A 153 2.52 -6.90 11.23
C THR A 153 1.62 -6.32 10.14
N VAL A 154 1.16 -5.08 10.30
CA VAL A 154 0.39 -4.35 9.28
C VAL A 154 1.23 -4.17 8.01
N TYR A 155 2.53 -3.90 8.16
CA TYR A 155 3.46 -3.88 7.03
C TYR A 155 3.55 -5.24 6.34
N VAL A 156 3.72 -6.33 7.10
CA VAL A 156 3.83 -7.69 6.56
C VAL A 156 2.58 -8.07 5.77
N LEU A 157 1.39 -7.83 6.34
CA LEU A 157 0.11 -8.10 5.68
C LEU A 157 -0.10 -7.20 4.46
N GLY A 158 0.22 -5.91 4.58
CA GLY A 158 0.09 -4.95 3.49
C GLY A 158 0.98 -5.31 2.30
N ASN A 159 2.22 -5.71 2.55
CA ASN A 159 3.12 -6.17 1.48
C ASN A 159 2.72 -7.53 0.91
N ALA A 160 2.24 -8.46 1.73
CA ALA A 160 1.70 -9.73 1.24
C ALA A 160 0.55 -9.49 0.25
N TRP A 161 -0.36 -8.60 0.63
CA TRP A 161 -1.47 -8.18 -0.23
C TRP A 161 -1.00 -7.45 -1.49
N LEU A 162 -0.02 -6.55 -1.36
CA LEU A 162 0.57 -5.84 -2.49
C LEU A 162 1.24 -6.82 -3.48
N LEU A 163 2.01 -7.79 -3.00
CA LEU A 163 2.62 -8.81 -3.86
C LEU A 163 1.56 -9.67 -4.55
N TRP A 164 0.52 -10.07 -3.81
CA TRP A 164 -0.62 -10.78 -4.39
C TRP A 164 -1.28 -9.94 -5.50
N THR A 165 -1.52 -8.65 -5.25
CA THR A 165 -2.10 -7.74 -6.23
C THR A 165 -1.17 -7.56 -7.43
N PHE A 166 0.15 -7.44 -7.23
CA PHE A 166 1.12 -7.36 -8.31
C PHE A 166 1.04 -8.58 -9.25
N VAL A 167 0.85 -9.78 -8.70
CA VAL A 167 0.80 -11.01 -9.47
C VAL A 167 -0.54 -11.25 -10.13
N PHE A 168 -1.67 -11.04 -9.44
CA PHE A 168 -3.00 -11.39 -9.96
C PHE A 168 -3.75 -10.22 -10.58
N HIS A 169 -3.44 -8.99 -10.18
CA HIS A 169 -4.10 -7.76 -10.61
C HIS A 169 -3.08 -6.64 -10.83
N SER A 170 -2.08 -6.89 -11.67
CA SER A 170 -0.98 -5.95 -11.95
C SER A 170 -1.45 -4.56 -12.39
N GLU A 171 -2.68 -4.45 -12.91
CA GLU A 171 -3.38 -3.21 -13.27
C GLU A 171 -3.78 -2.34 -12.07
N ALA A 172 -4.17 -2.97 -10.96
CA ALA A 172 -4.57 -2.30 -9.72
C ALA A 172 -3.36 -1.87 -8.87
N PHE A 173 -2.18 -2.41 -9.19
CA PHE A 173 -0.98 -2.25 -8.40
C PHE A 173 -0.37 -0.84 -8.54
N PRO A 174 0.12 -0.21 -7.45
CA PRO A 174 0.66 1.14 -7.53
C PRO A 174 1.90 1.25 -8.43
N LYS A 175 1.85 2.14 -9.42
CA LYS A 175 2.92 2.31 -10.43
C LYS A 175 4.28 2.69 -9.83
N ALA A 176 4.27 3.55 -8.81
CA ALA A 176 5.50 3.95 -8.10
C ALA A 176 6.20 2.74 -7.46
N TYR A 177 5.44 1.85 -6.83
CA TYR A 177 5.94 0.59 -6.27
C TYR A 177 6.50 -0.33 -7.35
N THR A 178 5.77 -0.46 -8.46
CA THR A 178 6.18 -1.31 -9.58
C THR A 178 7.55 -0.92 -10.10
N LYS A 179 7.76 0.39 -10.31
CA LYS A 179 9.03 0.93 -10.81
C LYS A 179 10.17 0.57 -9.86
N VAL A 180 9.96 0.70 -8.55
CA VAL A 180 10.98 0.34 -7.54
C VAL A 180 11.28 -1.15 -7.56
N ILE A 181 10.26 -2.02 -7.57
CA ILE A 181 10.46 -3.48 -7.56
C ILE A 181 11.20 -3.90 -8.83
N ILE A 182 10.69 -3.55 -10.01
CA ILE A 182 11.24 -4.02 -11.29
C ILE A 182 12.63 -3.44 -11.54
N SER A 183 12.86 -2.16 -11.26
CA SER A 183 14.18 -1.54 -11.47
C SER A 183 15.27 -2.15 -10.59
N ASN A 184 14.92 -2.75 -9.45
CA ASN A 184 15.84 -3.44 -8.56
C ASN A 184 15.84 -4.97 -8.74
N SER A 185 15.05 -5.50 -9.69
CA SER A 185 14.91 -6.94 -9.95
C SER A 185 15.56 -7.37 -11.27
N THR A 186 16.50 -6.58 -11.81
CA THR A 186 17.06 -6.78 -13.16
C THR A 186 17.79 -8.10 -13.38
N HIS A 187 18.21 -8.78 -12.31
CA HIS A 187 18.81 -10.12 -12.36
C HIS A 187 17.79 -11.26 -12.39
N TYR A 188 16.55 -10.99 -11.98
CA TYR A 188 15.45 -11.96 -12.00
C TYR A 188 14.43 -11.70 -13.10
N VAL A 189 14.29 -10.45 -13.52
CA VAL A 189 13.27 -10.02 -14.47
C VAL A 189 13.99 -9.39 -15.66
N PRO A 190 13.92 -10.01 -16.84
CA PRO A 190 14.46 -9.43 -18.05
C PRO A 190 13.80 -8.07 -18.32
N GLN A 191 14.61 -7.03 -18.57
CA GLN A 191 14.11 -5.64 -18.68
C GLN A 191 13.10 -5.43 -19.82
N ARG A 192 13.09 -6.32 -20.82
CA ARG A 192 12.15 -6.30 -21.94
C ARG A 192 10.73 -6.75 -21.58
N MET A 193 10.53 -7.37 -20.42
CA MET A 193 9.21 -7.87 -20.03
C MET A 193 8.34 -6.77 -19.44
N THR A 194 7.11 -6.69 -19.94
CA THR A 194 6.04 -5.87 -19.34
C THR A 194 5.54 -6.50 -18.04
N ASN A 195 4.95 -5.69 -17.15
CA ASN A 195 4.34 -6.17 -15.89
C ASN A 195 3.36 -7.32 -16.10
N ARG A 196 2.63 -7.30 -17.22
CA ARG A 196 1.68 -8.33 -17.59
C ARG A 196 2.38 -9.64 -17.94
N GLN A 197 3.43 -9.59 -18.77
CA GLN A 197 4.21 -10.78 -19.09
C GLN A 197 4.84 -11.39 -17.83
N ILE A 198 5.30 -10.55 -16.89
CA ILE A 198 5.81 -11.02 -15.60
C ILE A 198 4.70 -11.72 -14.81
N SER A 199 3.53 -11.08 -14.66
CA SER A 199 2.35 -11.65 -13.99
C SER A 199 1.91 -12.98 -14.64
N ASP A 200 1.89 -13.06 -15.97
CA ASP A 200 1.54 -14.27 -16.72
C ASP A 200 2.55 -15.40 -16.45
N VAL A 201 3.86 -15.10 -16.45
CA VAL A 201 4.91 -16.09 -16.12
C VAL A 201 4.78 -16.56 -14.67
N LEU A 202 4.47 -15.66 -13.75
CA LEU A 202 4.38 -15.95 -12.31
C LEU A 202 3.12 -16.75 -11.93
N THR A 203 2.04 -16.61 -12.69
CA THR A 203 0.77 -17.33 -12.49
C THR A 203 0.72 -18.65 -13.24
N THR A 204 1.50 -18.83 -14.30
CA THR A 204 1.54 -20.07 -15.08
C THR A 204 2.12 -21.20 -14.23
N PRO A 205 1.43 -22.34 -14.05
CA PRO A 205 1.95 -23.48 -13.28
C PRO A 205 3.35 -23.87 -13.75
N SER A 206 4.27 -24.13 -12.81
CA SER A 206 5.62 -24.57 -13.15
C SER A 206 5.53 -25.93 -13.84
N ARG A 207 5.97 -25.99 -15.10
CA ARG A 207 6.17 -27.27 -15.80
C ARG A 207 7.62 -27.67 -15.68
N ILE A 208 7.83 -28.96 -15.45
CA ILE A 208 9.14 -29.56 -15.54
C ILE A 208 9.55 -29.48 -17.01
N ILE A 209 10.63 -28.75 -17.30
CA ILE A 209 11.22 -28.75 -18.65
C ILE A 209 12.18 -29.91 -18.72
N ARG A 210 11.90 -30.88 -19.60
CA ARG A 210 12.87 -31.91 -19.96
C ARG A 210 13.86 -31.28 -20.94
N SER A 211 15.13 -31.22 -20.54
CA SER A 211 16.19 -30.60 -21.34
C SER A 211 16.62 -31.57 -22.44
N ASP A 212 15.93 -31.59 -23.57
CA ASP A 212 16.22 -32.57 -24.63
C ASP A 212 17.60 -32.33 -25.28
N ASN A 213 18.18 -31.12 -25.18
CA ASN A 213 19.44 -30.76 -25.84
C ASN A 213 20.49 -30.08 -24.91
N GLY A 214 20.49 -30.39 -23.61
CA GLY A 214 21.55 -29.96 -22.68
C GLY A 214 21.67 -28.46 -22.32
N ALA A 215 20.80 -27.58 -22.85
CA ALA A 215 20.90 -26.13 -22.67
C ALA A 215 19.97 -25.53 -21.57
N VAL A 216 19.17 -26.35 -20.87
CA VAL A 216 18.23 -25.83 -19.86
C VAL A 216 18.77 -26.10 -18.45
N TYR A 217 19.31 -25.05 -17.82
CA TYR A 217 19.89 -25.12 -16.47
C TYR A 217 18.84 -25.20 -15.34
N HIS A 218 17.55 -25.04 -15.64
CA HIS A 218 16.48 -25.01 -14.65
C HIS A 218 15.45 -26.10 -14.90
N HIS A 219 15.17 -26.89 -13.87
CA HIS A 219 14.11 -27.90 -13.90
C HIS A 219 12.71 -27.29 -14.09
N ASN A 220 12.50 -26.05 -13.63
CA ASN A 220 11.20 -25.38 -13.69
C ASN A 220 11.17 -24.27 -14.75
N SER A 221 10.10 -24.27 -15.55
CA SER A 221 9.90 -23.30 -16.64
C SER A 221 9.90 -21.83 -16.21
N GLN A 222 9.38 -21.53 -15.01
CA GLN A 222 9.39 -20.19 -14.46
C GLN A 222 10.82 -19.68 -14.20
N CYS A 223 11.67 -20.49 -13.58
CA CYS A 223 13.08 -20.14 -13.32
C CYS A 223 13.86 -19.96 -14.63
N ALA A 224 13.65 -20.87 -15.59
CA ALA A 224 14.24 -20.76 -16.93
C ALA A 224 13.86 -19.45 -17.62
N THR A 225 12.63 -18.98 -17.44
CA THR A 225 12.14 -17.73 -18.04
C THR A 225 12.65 -16.48 -17.33
N LEU A 226 12.74 -16.52 -15.99
CA LEU A 226 13.14 -15.38 -15.17
C LEU A 226 14.65 -15.12 -15.25
N HIS A 227 15.48 -16.15 -15.13
CA HIS A 227 16.94 -16.01 -15.15
C HIS A 227 17.60 -17.08 -16.06
N PRO A 228 17.41 -16.97 -17.39
CA PRO A 228 17.90 -17.97 -18.35
C PRO A 228 19.42 -18.13 -18.36
N ASN A 229 20.16 -17.05 -18.04
CA ASN A 229 21.61 -17.00 -18.18
C ASN A 229 22.37 -17.54 -16.95
N GLU A 230 21.66 -17.86 -15.86
CA GLU A 230 22.30 -18.31 -14.63
C GLU A 230 22.08 -19.81 -14.42
N PRO A 231 23.12 -20.60 -14.15
CA PRO A 231 23.00 -22.05 -14.07
C PRO A 231 22.32 -22.54 -12.79
N SER A 232 22.18 -21.69 -11.76
CA SER A 232 21.53 -22.07 -10.51
C SER A 232 20.78 -20.90 -9.88
N CYS A 233 19.62 -21.18 -9.27
CA CYS A 233 18.81 -20.19 -8.56
C CYS A 233 19.58 -19.55 -7.39
N LEU A 234 20.41 -20.34 -6.68
CA LEU A 234 21.18 -19.84 -5.54
C LEU A 234 22.25 -18.85 -5.98
N LYS A 235 22.98 -19.14 -7.05
CA LYS A 235 23.99 -18.23 -7.61
C LYS A 235 23.34 -16.94 -8.08
N ASN A 236 22.19 -17.02 -8.76
CA ASN A 236 21.43 -15.83 -9.15
C ASN A 236 20.95 -15.03 -7.94
N CYS A 237 20.51 -15.71 -6.87
CA CYS A 237 20.10 -15.06 -5.62
C CYS A 237 21.24 -14.27 -4.97
N ILE A 238 22.41 -14.89 -4.80
CA ILE A 238 23.59 -14.23 -4.22
C ILE A 238 24.01 -13.04 -5.08
N ARG A 239 24.06 -13.22 -6.41
CA ARG A 239 24.43 -12.17 -7.36
C ARG A 239 23.44 -11.01 -7.36
N SER A 240 22.14 -11.30 -7.35
CA SER A 240 21.09 -10.30 -7.26
C SER A 240 21.15 -9.57 -5.92
N CYS A 241 21.44 -10.28 -4.83
CA CYS A 241 21.59 -9.67 -3.51
C CYS A 241 22.77 -8.70 -3.47
N SER A 242 23.95 -9.11 -3.94
CA SER A 242 25.16 -8.29 -3.90
C SER A 242 25.03 -7.06 -4.80
N TYR A 243 24.61 -7.24 -6.04
CA TYR A 243 24.45 -6.14 -6.99
C TYR A 243 23.30 -5.19 -6.59
N GLY A 244 22.16 -5.76 -6.19
CA GLY A 244 21.01 -5.00 -5.70
C GLY A 244 21.37 -4.16 -4.47
N SER A 245 22.09 -4.76 -3.52
CA SER A 245 22.56 -4.06 -2.31
C SER A 245 23.52 -2.93 -2.63
N ALA A 246 24.51 -3.13 -3.52
CA ALA A 246 25.44 -2.07 -3.90
C ALA A 246 24.73 -0.88 -4.57
N ARG A 247 23.75 -1.15 -5.45
CA ARG A 247 22.98 -0.10 -6.12
C ARG A 247 22.06 0.66 -5.17
N ILE A 248 21.30 -0.07 -4.36
CA ILE A 248 20.35 0.50 -3.38
C ILE A 248 21.11 1.27 -2.30
N GLY A 249 22.24 0.72 -1.82
CA GLY A 249 23.05 1.33 -0.78
C GLY A 249 23.65 2.67 -1.19
N ARG A 250 24.07 2.83 -2.46
CA ARG A 250 24.49 4.14 -2.98
C ARG A 250 23.37 5.18 -2.91
N TRP A 251 22.16 4.81 -3.35
CA TRP A 251 21.01 5.72 -3.32
C TRP A 251 20.55 6.07 -1.90
N ILE A 252 20.39 5.07 -1.03
CA ILE A 252 19.98 5.28 0.36
C ILE A 252 21.05 6.08 1.11
N GLY A 253 22.32 5.70 0.96
CA GLY A 253 23.45 6.38 1.57
C GLY A 253 23.48 7.85 1.17
N ALA A 254 23.29 8.16 -0.13
CA ALA A 254 23.24 9.53 -0.64
C ALA A 254 22.07 10.34 -0.06
N VAL A 255 20.86 9.77 -0.01
CA VAL A 255 19.68 10.47 0.56
C VAL A 255 19.88 10.76 2.06
N ILE A 256 20.41 9.80 2.82
CA ILE A 256 20.67 10.01 4.25
C ILE A 256 21.80 11.05 4.42
N ALA A 257 22.87 10.97 3.63
CA ALA A 257 23.97 11.93 3.65
C ALA A 257 23.47 13.36 3.35
N LEU A 258 22.63 13.50 2.32
CA LEU A 258 22.02 14.78 1.98
C LEU A 258 21.20 15.35 3.16
N SER A 259 20.43 14.50 3.85
CA SER A 259 19.67 14.92 5.04
C SER A 259 20.55 15.42 6.20
N LEU A 260 21.78 14.87 6.32
CA LEU A 260 22.77 15.30 7.32
C LEU A 260 23.33 16.68 6.99
N ILE A 261 23.54 16.96 5.70
CA ILE A 261 24.09 18.25 5.23
C ILE A 261 23.05 19.37 5.33
N ILE A 262 21.80 19.11 4.93
CA ILE A 262 20.73 20.13 4.88
C ILE A 262 20.28 20.55 6.28
N THR A 263 20.24 19.62 7.24
CA THR A 263 19.69 19.92 8.57
C THR A 263 20.74 20.61 9.44
N HIS A 264 20.60 21.91 9.72
CA HIS A 264 21.54 22.70 10.54
C HIS A 264 22.01 21.98 11.81
N LYS A 265 21.08 21.40 12.59
CA LYS A 265 21.41 20.65 13.82
C LYS A 265 22.33 19.44 13.55
N LYS A 266 22.06 18.69 12.48
CA LYS A 266 22.86 17.51 12.09
C LYS A 266 24.22 17.94 11.53
N ARG A 267 24.27 19.05 10.78
CA ARG A 267 25.51 19.64 10.27
C ARG A 267 26.43 20.11 11.40
N ALA A 268 25.88 20.75 12.43
CA ALA A 268 26.64 21.11 13.63
C ALA A 268 27.21 19.88 14.34
N ARG A 269 26.40 18.82 14.49
CA ARG A 269 26.85 17.54 15.06
C ARG A 269 27.95 16.87 14.24
N LEU A 270 27.86 16.94 12.90
CA LEU A 270 28.87 16.41 12.00
C LEU A 270 30.24 17.08 12.20
N ARG A 271 30.26 18.39 12.49
CA ARG A 271 31.49 19.12 12.81
C ARG A 271 32.05 18.73 14.19
N ALA A 272 31.18 18.55 15.19
CA ALA A 272 31.59 18.24 16.55
C ALA A 272 32.04 16.79 16.75
N ALA A 273 31.40 15.83 16.09
CA ALA A 273 31.66 14.40 16.28
C ALA A 273 31.52 13.63 14.94
N PRO A 274 32.49 13.75 14.02
CA PRO A 274 32.37 13.19 12.67
C PRO A 274 32.27 11.66 12.66
N LEU A 275 33.04 10.96 13.49
CA LEU A 275 33.08 9.49 13.53
C LEU A 275 31.76 8.88 14.02
N SER A 276 31.10 9.50 15.01
CA SER A 276 29.82 9.00 15.51
C SER A 276 28.71 9.18 14.48
N VAL A 277 28.66 10.34 13.81
CA VAL A 277 27.71 10.60 12.71
C VAL A 277 27.96 9.67 11.53
N PHE A 278 29.22 9.40 11.18
CA PHE A 278 29.56 8.43 10.14
C PHE A 278 29.11 7.01 10.50
N LYS A 279 29.34 6.56 11.75
CA LYS A 279 28.86 5.26 12.24
C LYS A 279 27.34 5.17 12.20
N GLU A 280 26.62 6.20 12.65
CA GLU A 280 25.15 6.28 12.58
C GLU A 280 24.65 6.23 11.12
N TRP A 281 25.29 6.98 10.22
CA TRP A 281 25.00 6.98 8.78
C TRP A 281 25.20 5.60 8.18
N LEU A 282 26.34 4.96 8.44
CA LEU A 282 26.69 3.64 7.91
C LEU A 282 25.69 2.59 8.41
N ILE A 283 25.42 2.53 9.72
CA ILE A 283 24.44 1.60 10.28
C ILE A 283 23.04 1.84 9.68
N SER A 284 22.61 3.10 9.55
CA SER A 284 21.30 3.44 8.99
C SER A 284 21.20 3.09 7.51
N SER A 285 22.26 3.34 6.75
CA SER A 285 22.37 3.01 5.32
C SER A 285 22.35 1.50 5.11
N THR A 286 23.15 0.75 5.86
CA THR A 286 23.20 -0.72 5.80
C THR A 286 21.86 -1.34 6.19
N ARG A 287 21.22 -0.88 7.27
CA ARG A 287 19.87 -1.34 7.66
C ARG A 287 18.81 -1.04 6.59
N GLY A 288 18.84 0.16 6.02
CA GLY A 288 17.94 0.55 4.93
C GLY A 288 18.16 -0.28 3.66
N THR A 289 19.41 -0.58 3.34
CA THR A 289 19.80 -1.38 2.18
C THR A 289 19.37 -2.83 2.38
N ALA A 290 19.71 -3.43 3.52
CA ALA A 290 19.29 -4.78 3.88
C ALA A 290 17.76 -4.91 3.86
N PHE A 291 17.04 -3.90 4.35
CA PHE A 291 15.59 -3.86 4.28
C PHE A 291 15.06 -3.96 2.84
N ILE A 292 15.47 -3.08 1.93
CA ILE A 292 14.92 -3.05 0.57
C ILE A 292 15.47 -4.20 -0.27
N ALA A 293 16.80 -4.37 -0.33
CA ALA A 293 17.45 -5.39 -1.14
C ALA A 293 17.11 -6.80 -0.65
N GLY A 294 17.10 -6.99 0.67
CA GLY A 294 16.71 -8.23 1.32
C GLY A 294 15.26 -8.61 1.03
N SER A 295 14.31 -7.67 1.15
CA SER A 295 12.92 -7.93 0.81
C SER A 295 12.72 -8.34 -0.65
N ILE A 296 13.28 -7.58 -1.60
CA ILE A 296 13.11 -7.87 -3.03
C ILE A 296 13.77 -9.22 -3.38
N THR A 297 15.02 -9.42 -2.96
CA THR A 297 15.77 -10.65 -3.29
C THR A 297 15.11 -11.88 -2.65
N SER A 298 14.65 -11.76 -1.39
CA SER A 298 13.96 -12.86 -0.71
C SER A 298 12.65 -13.20 -1.40
N ALA A 299 11.87 -12.23 -1.88
CA ALA A 299 10.63 -12.50 -2.60
C ALA A 299 10.87 -13.36 -3.87
N TRP A 300 11.91 -13.03 -4.65
CA TRP A 300 12.28 -13.82 -5.83
C TRP A 300 12.88 -15.18 -5.49
N ALA A 301 13.75 -15.24 -4.48
CA ALA A 301 14.35 -16.49 -4.02
C ALA A 301 13.27 -17.46 -3.48
N LEU A 302 12.33 -16.95 -2.70
CA LEU A 302 11.20 -17.71 -2.16
C LEU A 302 10.23 -18.13 -3.26
N ASN A 303 10.05 -17.35 -4.33
CA ASN A 303 9.33 -17.81 -5.51
C ASN A 303 9.99 -19.07 -6.11
N CYS A 304 11.31 -19.04 -6.33
CA CYS A 304 12.05 -20.20 -6.84
C CYS A 304 11.98 -21.40 -5.88
N ALA A 305 12.13 -21.16 -4.57
CA ALA A 305 12.06 -22.20 -3.54
C ALA A 305 10.65 -22.82 -3.46
N SER A 306 9.61 -22.00 -3.56
CA SER A 306 8.22 -22.44 -3.47
C SER A 306 7.84 -23.43 -4.58
N GLN A 307 8.47 -23.33 -5.75
CA GLN A 307 8.22 -24.28 -6.85
C GLN A 307 8.71 -25.71 -6.56
N ARG A 308 9.60 -25.90 -5.57
CA ARG A 308 10.00 -27.24 -5.13
C ARG A 308 8.98 -27.85 -4.16
N VAL A 309 8.13 -27.01 -3.56
CA VAL A 309 7.12 -27.43 -2.60
C VAL A 309 5.79 -27.59 -3.33
N SER A 310 5.15 -28.75 -3.18
CA SER A 310 3.87 -29.08 -3.83
C SER A 310 2.71 -28.11 -3.49
N PHE A 311 2.89 -27.27 -2.47
CA PHE A 311 1.99 -26.17 -2.13
C PHE A 311 1.83 -25.15 -3.25
N ALA A 312 2.84 -24.99 -4.12
CA ALA A 312 2.81 -23.98 -5.17
C ALA A 312 1.71 -24.21 -6.23
N ASP A 313 1.44 -25.46 -6.58
CA ASP A 313 0.42 -25.79 -7.59
C ASP A 313 -0.98 -25.89 -6.98
N LYS A 314 -1.09 -26.33 -5.72
CA LYS A 314 -2.40 -26.51 -5.05
C LYS A 314 -3.00 -25.19 -4.56
N PHE A 315 -2.18 -24.23 -4.12
CA PHE A 315 -2.67 -22.98 -3.53
C PHE A 315 -1.92 -21.75 -4.09
N PRO A 316 -2.10 -21.42 -5.37
CA PRO A 316 -1.34 -20.36 -6.03
C PRO A 316 -1.52 -18.99 -5.35
N HIS A 317 -2.71 -18.66 -4.87
CA HIS A 317 -2.96 -17.41 -4.15
C HIS A 317 -2.25 -17.35 -2.79
N LEU A 318 -2.34 -18.42 -2.01
CA LEU A 318 -1.76 -18.47 -0.66
C LEU A 318 -0.24 -18.50 -0.71
N ARG A 319 0.34 -19.11 -1.76
CA ARG A 319 1.78 -19.04 -2.06
C ARG A 319 2.30 -17.60 -2.09
N TRP A 320 1.63 -16.71 -2.82
CA TRP A 320 2.07 -15.33 -2.95
C TRP A 320 1.88 -14.51 -1.67
N LEU A 321 0.82 -14.79 -0.90
CA LEU A 321 0.66 -14.20 0.43
C LEU A 321 1.78 -14.63 1.38
N TRP A 322 2.18 -15.91 1.35
CA TRP A 322 3.28 -16.44 2.16
C TRP A 322 4.63 -15.85 1.74
N ILE A 323 4.94 -15.82 0.44
CA ILE A 323 6.17 -15.21 -0.08
C ILE A 323 6.25 -13.74 0.33
N GLY A 324 5.17 -12.98 0.13
CA GLY A 324 5.14 -11.55 0.46
C GLY A 324 5.26 -11.29 1.95
N SER A 325 4.68 -12.17 2.79
CA SER A 325 4.78 -12.07 4.24
C SER A 325 6.21 -12.32 4.74
N THR A 326 6.83 -13.41 4.29
CA THR A 326 8.19 -13.80 4.74
C THR A 326 9.26 -12.86 4.21
N ALA A 327 9.17 -12.45 2.94
CA ALA A 327 10.05 -11.43 2.37
C ALA A 327 9.93 -10.06 3.07
N SER A 328 8.82 -9.80 3.75
CA SER A 328 8.58 -8.54 4.48
C SER A 328 9.18 -8.52 5.88
N LEU A 329 9.66 -9.64 6.42
CA LEU A 329 10.27 -9.70 7.75
C LEU A 329 11.55 -8.86 7.86
N TRP A 330 12.17 -8.51 6.73
CA TRP A 330 13.28 -7.56 6.67
C TRP A 330 12.95 -6.18 7.25
N ILE A 331 11.67 -5.82 7.43
CA ILE A 331 11.29 -4.61 8.18
C ILE A 331 11.88 -4.59 9.59
N LEU A 332 12.11 -5.75 10.19
CA LEU A 332 12.67 -5.86 11.53
C LEU A 332 14.12 -5.35 11.62
N ALA A 333 14.84 -5.25 10.48
CA ALA A 333 16.16 -4.63 10.41
C ALA A 333 16.12 -3.10 10.64
N LEU A 334 14.95 -2.47 10.48
CA LEU A 334 14.79 -1.03 10.69
C LEU A 334 14.51 -0.69 12.16
N PRO A 335 14.90 0.51 12.63
CA PRO A 335 14.55 0.98 13.97
C PRO A 335 13.04 1.22 14.11
N ARG A 336 12.49 1.06 15.33
CA ARG A 336 11.03 1.10 15.61
C ARG A 336 10.31 2.28 14.94
N LYS A 337 10.80 3.50 15.13
CA LYS A 337 10.20 4.72 14.55
C LYS A 337 10.06 4.63 13.02
N ARG A 338 11.12 4.18 12.32
CA ARG A 338 11.10 4.05 10.87
C ARG A 338 10.21 2.89 10.41
N ARG A 339 10.09 1.82 11.20
CA ARG A 339 9.16 0.71 10.91
C ARG A 339 7.73 1.20 10.88
N ASP A 340 7.33 2.02 11.85
CA ASP A 340 5.97 2.52 11.94
C ASP A 340 5.63 3.44 10.74
N GLU A 341 6.52 4.35 10.39
CA GLU A 341 6.38 5.24 9.21
C GLU A 341 6.21 4.44 7.91
N VAL A 342 7.07 3.43 7.71
CA VAL A 342 7.02 2.56 6.53
C VAL A 342 5.78 1.68 6.54
N ALA A 343 5.37 1.15 7.70
CA ALA A 343 4.17 0.34 7.84
C ALA A 343 2.90 1.10 7.42
N PHE A 344 2.75 2.36 7.86
CA PHE A 344 1.62 3.19 7.44
C PHE A 344 1.64 3.50 5.95
N TYR A 345 2.82 3.79 5.41
CA TYR A 345 2.97 4.01 3.98
C TYR A 345 2.51 2.79 3.19
N VAL A 346 2.97 1.59 3.56
CA VAL A 346 2.58 0.33 2.91
C VAL A 346 1.10 0.02 3.09
N ALA A 347 0.53 0.25 4.28
CA ALA A 347 -0.88 0.06 4.55
C ALA A 347 -1.76 0.91 3.61
N ARG A 348 -1.39 2.17 3.36
CA ARG A 348 -2.09 3.04 2.40
C ARG A 348 -2.00 2.51 0.98
N GLN A 349 -0.82 2.05 0.56
CA GLN A 349 -0.65 1.48 -0.78
C GLN A 349 -1.46 0.19 -0.94
N ALA A 350 -1.49 -0.66 0.09
CA ALA A 350 -2.31 -1.87 0.12
C ALA A 350 -3.79 -1.50 0.00
N ALA A 351 -4.30 -0.57 0.81
CA ALA A 351 -5.69 -0.11 0.75
C ALA A 351 -6.06 0.46 -0.63
N LEU A 352 -5.20 1.28 -1.23
CA LEU A 352 -5.38 1.79 -2.59
C LEU A 352 -5.45 0.66 -3.62
N SER A 353 -4.56 -0.33 -3.50
CA SER A 353 -4.53 -1.48 -4.40
C SER A 353 -5.78 -2.37 -4.26
N THR A 354 -6.29 -2.52 -3.03
CA THR A 354 -7.56 -3.21 -2.75
C THR A 354 -8.72 -2.48 -3.40
N TRP A 355 -8.80 -1.16 -3.23
CA TRP A 355 -9.84 -0.35 -3.85
C TRP A 355 -9.81 -0.46 -5.38
N ASN A 356 -8.64 -0.32 -5.99
CA ASN A 356 -8.49 -0.46 -7.44
C ASN A 356 -8.88 -1.86 -7.92
N THR A 357 -8.48 -2.91 -7.19
CA THR A 357 -8.85 -4.29 -7.52
C THR A 357 -10.37 -4.48 -7.47
N TRP A 358 -11.02 -3.97 -6.42
CA TRP A 358 -12.47 -4.00 -6.29
C TRP A 358 -13.17 -3.28 -7.44
N ARG A 359 -12.69 -2.10 -7.83
CA ARG A 359 -13.21 -1.35 -8.99
C ARG A 359 -13.06 -2.12 -10.29
N LEU A 360 -11.92 -2.76 -10.53
CA LEU A 360 -11.68 -3.58 -11.73
C LEU A 360 -12.54 -4.84 -11.79
N GLN A 361 -13.00 -5.35 -10.65
CA GLN A 361 -13.91 -6.50 -10.57
C GLN A 361 -15.40 -6.11 -10.71
N GLY A 362 -15.69 -4.86 -11.08
CA GLY A 362 -17.07 -4.36 -11.21
C GLY A 362 -17.67 -3.84 -9.90
N GLY A 363 -16.83 -3.53 -8.90
CA GLY A 363 -17.26 -2.88 -7.67
C GLY A 363 -17.93 -1.53 -7.93
N GLY A 364 -18.90 -1.17 -7.09
CA GLY A 364 -19.69 0.06 -7.21
C GLY A 364 -18.83 1.33 -7.28
N TYR A 365 -19.36 2.38 -7.91
CA TYR A 365 -18.75 3.70 -7.92
C TYR A 365 -19.45 4.56 -6.89
N ILE A 366 -18.69 5.22 -6.03
CA ILE A 366 -19.24 6.23 -5.12
C ILE A 366 -18.86 7.59 -5.72
N PRO A 367 -19.83 8.35 -6.26
CA PRO A 367 -19.56 9.68 -6.79
C PRO A 367 -19.01 10.56 -5.69
N TYR A 368 -17.91 11.26 -5.97
CA TYR A 368 -17.19 12.13 -5.02
C TYR A 368 -16.80 11.47 -3.68
N GLY A 369 -16.69 10.13 -3.67
CA GLY A 369 -16.29 9.41 -2.46
C GLY A 369 -14.92 9.84 -1.93
N ASP A 370 -14.06 10.37 -2.81
CA ASP A 370 -12.75 10.93 -2.49
C ASP A 370 -12.88 12.21 -1.64
N VAL A 371 -13.75 13.15 -2.04
CA VAL A 371 -14.06 14.39 -1.30
C VAL A 371 -14.75 14.10 0.04
N ILE A 372 -15.77 13.24 0.03
CA ILE A 372 -16.54 12.89 1.25
C ILE A 372 -15.61 12.23 2.27
N LEU A 373 -14.79 11.26 1.83
CA LEU A 373 -13.86 10.57 2.72
C LEU A 373 -12.79 11.53 3.27
N PHE A 374 -12.32 12.48 2.46
CA PHE A 374 -11.43 13.54 2.93
C PHE A 374 -12.10 14.38 4.02
N GLY A 375 -13.28 14.94 3.74
CA GLY A 375 -14.02 15.80 4.68
C GLY A 375 -14.27 15.12 6.02
N LEU A 376 -14.74 13.87 6.00
CA LEU A 376 -14.96 13.08 7.22
C LEU A 376 -13.65 12.83 7.98
N SER A 377 -12.57 12.47 7.28
CA SER A 377 -11.27 12.22 7.90
C SER A 377 -10.72 13.50 8.53
N TRP A 378 -10.88 14.63 7.85
CA TRP A 378 -10.41 15.94 8.30
C TRP A 378 -11.19 16.43 9.52
N ALA A 379 -12.51 16.31 9.50
CA ALA A 379 -13.36 16.64 10.63
C ALA A 379 -13.05 15.77 11.87
N GLN A 380 -12.79 14.47 11.67
CA GLN A 380 -12.36 13.57 12.75
C GLN A 380 -11.02 14.02 13.35
N LEU A 381 -10.06 14.44 12.51
CA LEU A 381 -8.77 14.95 12.98
C LEU A 381 -8.94 16.24 13.79
N PHE A 382 -9.77 17.17 13.33
CA PHE A 382 -10.12 18.39 14.08
C PHE A 382 -10.75 18.06 15.44
N SER A 383 -11.69 17.12 15.47
CA SER A 383 -12.32 16.67 16.72
C SER A 383 -11.31 16.06 17.70
N LEU A 384 -10.41 15.21 17.20
CA LEU A 384 -9.33 14.63 18.02
C LEU A 384 -8.42 15.72 18.59
N ARG A 385 -8.06 16.71 17.77
CA ARG A 385 -7.22 17.82 18.21
C ARG A 385 -7.88 18.70 19.26
N LYS A 386 -9.17 19.04 19.07
CA LYS A 386 -9.96 19.76 20.09
C LYS A 386 -10.04 19.03 21.42
N SER A 387 -9.95 17.69 21.39
CA SER A 387 -9.89 16.88 22.60
C SER A 387 -8.50 16.78 23.25
N GLY A 388 -7.53 17.56 22.79
CA GLY A 388 -6.18 17.62 23.33
C GLY A 388 -5.16 16.65 22.71
N GLU A 389 -5.53 15.91 21.66
CA GLU A 389 -4.60 14.99 20.99
C GLU A 389 -3.60 15.75 20.11
N GLU A 390 -2.30 15.55 20.34
CA GLU A 390 -1.26 16.10 19.48
C GLU A 390 -1.15 15.28 18.18
N ILE A 391 -1.63 15.85 17.08
CA ILE A 391 -1.51 15.26 15.76
C ILE A 391 -0.14 15.67 15.19
N THR A 392 0.70 14.67 14.91
CA THR A 392 2.06 14.88 14.42
C THR A 392 2.19 14.57 12.92
N GLY A 393 3.33 14.93 12.33
CA GLY A 393 3.62 14.69 10.91
C GLY A 393 3.02 15.74 9.97
N VAL A 394 2.95 15.41 8.68
CA VAL A 394 2.52 16.35 7.62
C VAL A 394 1.10 16.86 7.86
N VAL A 395 0.19 15.99 8.28
CA VAL A 395 -1.19 16.35 8.61
C VAL A 395 -1.24 17.31 9.80
N GLY A 396 -0.44 17.07 10.84
CA GLY A 396 -0.32 17.98 11.98
C GLY A 396 0.26 19.35 11.64
N ILE A 397 1.21 19.41 10.70
CA ILE A 397 1.73 20.68 10.17
C ILE A 397 0.62 21.43 9.42
N ALA A 398 -0.12 20.73 8.55
CA ALA A 398 -1.22 21.33 7.81
C ALA A 398 -2.34 21.85 8.74
N LEU A 399 -2.72 21.08 9.75
CA LEU A 399 -3.71 21.52 10.74
C LEU A 399 -3.25 22.75 11.53
N ARG A 400 -1.95 22.85 11.86
CA ARG A 400 -1.38 24.06 12.50
C ARG A 400 -1.40 25.28 11.59
N ALA A 401 -1.08 25.09 10.31
CA ALA A 401 -1.10 26.17 9.34
C ALA A 401 -2.54 26.72 9.14
N VAL A 402 -3.54 25.83 9.13
CA VAL A 402 -4.95 26.23 9.01
C VAL A 402 -5.45 26.98 10.25
N GLU A 403 -4.97 26.67 11.45
CA GLU A 403 -5.34 27.41 12.67
C GLU A 403 -4.66 28.77 12.79
N GLN A 404 -3.55 28.97 12.08
CA GLN A 404 -2.80 30.23 12.08
C GLN A 404 -3.26 31.20 10.98
N ALA A 405 -4.01 30.70 9.99
CA ALA A 405 -4.61 31.46 8.91
C ALA A 405 -6.04 31.88 9.31
#